data_AF-A0A2N3KUL9-F1
#
_entry.id   AF-A0A2N3KUL9-F1
#
_cell.length_a   1.000
_cell.length_b   1.000
_cell.length_c   1.000
_cell.angle_alpha   90.00
_cell.angle_beta   90.00
_cell.angle_gamma   90.00
#
_symmetry.space_group_name_H-M   'P 1'
#
loop_
_entity.id
_entity.type
_entity.pdbx_description
1 polymer ?
#
loop_
_entity_poly.entity_id
_entity_poly.type
_entity_poly.pdbx_seq_one_letter_code
_entity_poly.pdbx_strand_id
1 'polypeptide(L)'
;MLDDISELKVDGVGGVYLVWHGGVRPGWLLAGSSGDLGFAFREFREDREIRDYEGRGGVFISWSPIKSEFRDGVVHFLARSIKPVFECDFNSNEDAIPVMLPR
;
A
#
# COMPACT_ATOMS: atom_id res chain seq x y z
N MET A 1 13.29 -1.82 -6.19
CA MET A 1 12.06 -1.42 -6.96
C MET A 1 11.41 -0.15 -6.42
N LEU A 2 11.89 0.39 -5.31
CA LEU A 2 11.48 1.70 -4.81
C LEU A 2 12.38 2.84 -5.34
N ASP A 3 13.38 2.52 -6.17
CA ASP A 3 14.49 3.43 -6.43
C ASP A 3 14.16 4.57 -7.39
N ASP A 4 13.15 4.39 -8.25
CA ASP A 4 12.71 5.41 -9.20
C ASP A 4 11.18 5.57 -9.24
N ILE A 5 10.63 6.07 -8.15
CA ILE A 5 9.21 6.48 -8.05
C ILE A 5 8.93 7.81 -8.77
N SER A 6 9.97 8.52 -9.22
CA SER A 6 9.84 9.86 -9.81
C SER A 6 9.11 9.85 -11.16
N GLU A 7 9.26 8.77 -11.93
CA GLU A 7 8.59 8.60 -13.22
C GLU A 7 7.08 8.32 -13.10
N LEU A 8 6.59 7.90 -11.93
CA LEU A 8 5.19 7.53 -11.71
C LEU A 8 4.23 8.73 -11.73
N LYS A 9 4.73 9.96 -11.54
CA LYS A 9 3.93 11.20 -11.49
C LYS A 9 2.76 11.12 -10.49
N VAL A 10 3.03 10.58 -9.30
CA VAL A 10 2.04 10.38 -8.21
C VAL A 10 2.19 11.38 -7.06
N ASP A 11 3.08 12.36 -7.17
CA ASP A 11 3.20 13.44 -6.20
C ASP A 11 1.90 14.26 -6.15
N GLY A 12 1.35 14.43 -4.94
CA GLY A 12 0.07 15.09 -4.71
C GLY A 12 -1.15 14.30 -5.19
N VAL A 13 -0.98 13.08 -5.69
CA VAL A 13 -2.09 12.21 -6.09
C VAL A 13 -2.54 11.40 -4.88
N GLY A 14 -3.77 11.58 -4.45
CA GLY A 14 -4.33 10.78 -3.36
C GLY A 14 -4.94 9.46 -3.84
N GLY A 15 -4.82 8.42 -3.04
CA GLY A 15 -5.30 7.10 -3.39
C GLY A 15 -5.04 6.04 -2.34
N VAL A 16 -5.17 4.79 -2.77
CA VAL A 16 -4.95 3.58 -1.96
C VAL A 16 -3.76 2.82 -2.52
N TYR A 17 -2.99 2.20 -1.63
CA TYR A 17 -1.84 1.39 -1.98
C TYR A 17 -1.82 0.07 -1.21
N LEU A 18 -1.12 -0.91 -1.77
CA LEU A 18 -0.81 -2.22 -1.22
C LEU A 18 0.70 -2.42 -1.35
N VAL A 19 1.33 -2.78 -0.25
CA VAL A 19 2.75 -3.14 -0.21
C VAL A 19 2.85 -4.65 -0.07
N TRP A 20 3.66 -5.29 -0.91
CA TRP A 20 3.87 -6.73 -0.88
C TRP A 20 5.32 -7.06 -1.21
N HIS A 21 5.75 -8.27 -0.85
CA HIS A 21 7.11 -8.72 -1.13
C HIS A 21 7.11 -9.99 -1.98
N GLY A 22 8.06 -10.07 -2.92
CA GLY A 22 8.15 -11.14 -3.92
C GLY A 22 9.16 -12.24 -3.60
N GLY A 23 9.71 -12.25 -2.37
CA GLY A 23 10.77 -13.16 -1.94
C GLY A 23 10.36 -14.63 -1.77
N VAL A 24 11.20 -15.41 -1.07
CA VAL A 24 11.03 -16.87 -0.88
C VAL A 24 9.65 -17.28 -0.34
N ARG A 25 9.00 -16.41 0.44
CA ARG A 25 7.62 -16.57 0.89
C ARG A 25 6.86 -15.29 0.54
N PRO A 26 6.29 -15.15 -0.66
CA PRO A 26 5.62 -13.91 -1.05
C PRO A 26 4.41 -13.64 -0.16
N GLY A 27 4.16 -12.37 0.14
CA GLY A 27 3.13 -11.98 1.09
C GLY A 27 2.79 -10.50 1.05
N TRP A 28 1.63 -10.17 1.61
CA TRP A 28 1.14 -8.80 1.77
C TRP A 28 1.73 -8.21 3.04
N LEU A 29 2.41 -7.07 2.91
CA LEU A 29 2.98 -6.37 4.05
C LEU A 29 1.94 -5.48 4.70
N LEU A 30 1.26 -4.62 3.93
CA LEU A 30 0.19 -3.73 4.40
C LEU A 30 -0.66 -3.17 3.25
N ALA A 31 -1.80 -2.62 3.61
CA ALA A 31 -2.61 -1.74 2.78
C ALA A 31 -2.77 -0.40 3.50
N GLY A 32 -2.92 0.68 2.74
CA GLY A 32 -3.14 2.00 3.31
C GLY A 32 -3.65 2.99 2.29
N SER A 33 -3.93 4.20 2.75
CA SER A 33 -4.31 5.32 1.88
C SER A 33 -3.45 6.54 2.16
N SER A 34 -3.42 7.47 1.20
CA SER A 34 -2.72 8.74 1.35
C SER A 34 -3.42 9.84 0.55
N GLY A 35 -3.30 11.08 1.02
CA GLY A 35 -3.58 12.27 0.22
C GLY A 35 -2.50 12.55 -0.85
N ASP A 36 -1.31 11.99 -0.65
CA ASP A 36 -0.15 12.10 -1.54
C ASP A 36 0.58 10.74 -1.57
N LEU A 37 0.36 9.98 -2.64
CA LEU A 37 0.98 8.67 -2.86
C LEU A 37 2.49 8.80 -3.05
N GLY A 38 2.97 9.85 -3.71
CA GLY A 38 4.40 10.11 -3.87
C GLY A 38 5.11 10.30 -2.53
N PHE A 39 4.49 11.05 -1.61
CA PHE A 39 4.98 11.17 -0.23
C PHE A 39 5.02 9.81 0.48
N ALA A 40 3.92 9.05 0.46
CA ALA A 40 3.85 7.74 1.12
C ALA A 40 4.93 6.77 0.60
N PHE A 41 5.21 6.77 -0.70
CA PHE A 41 6.22 5.87 -1.28
C PHE A 41 7.65 6.27 -0.90
N ARG A 42 7.93 7.57 -0.71
CA ARG A 42 9.20 8.03 -0.15
C ARG A 42 9.39 7.57 1.29
N GLU A 43 8.35 7.66 2.12
CA GLU A 43 8.43 7.18 3.51
C GLU A 43 8.76 5.68 3.57
N PHE A 44 8.18 4.85 2.70
CA PHE A 44 8.50 3.42 2.64
C PHE A 44 9.96 3.11 2.25
N ARG A 45 10.65 4.03 1.55
CA ARG A 45 12.09 3.86 1.26
C ARG A 45 12.97 4.04 2.49
N GLU A 46 12.49 4.83 3.44
CA GLU A 46 13.20 5.13 4.69
C GLU A 46 12.74 4.23 5.85
N ASP A 47 11.59 3.57 5.71
CA ASP A 47 11.05 2.62 6.68
C ASP A 47 11.93 1.36 6.81
N ARG A 48 12.51 1.18 7.99
CA ARG A 48 13.42 0.05 8.28
C ARG A 48 12.72 -1.30 8.19
N GLU A 49 11.49 -1.42 8.66
CA GLU A 49 10.77 -2.69 8.67
C GLU A 49 10.42 -3.14 7.25
N ILE A 50 10.05 -2.20 6.38
CA ILE A 50 9.82 -2.47 4.95
C ILE A 50 11.13 -2.84 4.24
N ARG A 51 12.22 -2.11 4.49
CA ARG A 51 13.54 -2.39 3.87
C ARG A 51 14.10 -3.76 4.21
N ASP A 52 13.81 -4.30 5.39
CA ASP A 52 14.21 -5.65 5.76
C ASP A 52 13.64 -6.73 4.81
N TYR A 53 12.53 -6.44 4.12
CA TYR A 53 11.96 -7.30 3.07
C TYR A 53 12.58 -7.07 1.68
N GLU A 54 13.06 -5.85 1.38
CA GLU A 54 13.69 -5.54 0.07
C GLU A 54 14.88 -6.47 -0.16
N GLY A 55 15.74 -6.64 0.86
CA GLY A 55 16.89 -7.54 0.81
C GLY A 55 16.55 -9.04 0.68
N ARG A 56 15.29 -9.43 0.83
CA ARG A 56 14.81 -10.84 0.83
C ARG A 56 14.06 -11.23 -0.44
N GLY A 57 14.08 -10.39 -1.47
CA GLY A 57 13.43 -10.66 -2.76
C GLY A 57 12.53 -9.53 -3.28
N GLY A 58 12.75 -8.31 -2.79
CA GLY A 58 12.09 -7.11 -3.28
C GLY A 58 10.73 -6.83 -2.64
N VAL A 59 10.47 -5.53 -2.47
CA VAL A 59 9.21 -4.93 -2.08
C VAL A 59 8.61 -4.24 -3.30
N PHE A 60 7.31 -4.39 -3.43
CA PHE A 60 6.52 -3.95 -4.56
C PHE A 60 5.32 -3.18 -4.03
N ILE A 61 4.89 -2.18 -4.81
CA ILE A 61 3.73 -1.37 -4.48
C ILE A 61 2.74 -1.45 -5.64
N SER A 62 1.50 -1.81 -5.32
CA SER A 62 0.35 -1.63 -6.23
C SER A 62 -0.50 -0.49 -5.69
N TRP A 63 -0.99 0.38 -6.56
CA TRP A 63 -1.73 1.57 -6.14
C TRP A 63 -2.80 1.97 -7.14
N SER A 64 -3.77 2.75 -6.68
CA SER A 64 -4.80 3.34 -7.54
C SER A 64 -5.25 4.69 -6.97
N PRO A 65 -5.47 5.73 -7.80
CA PRO A 65 -6.12 6.96 -7.38
C PRO A 65 -7.56 6.66 -6.96
N ILE A 66 -7.92 7.09 -5.75
CA ILE A 66 -9.25 6.88 -5.17
C ILE A 66 -9.68 8.20 -4.54
N LYS A 67 -10.95 8.60 -4.74
CA LYS A 67 -11.49 9.80 -4.09
C LYS A 67 -11.47 9.65 -2.58
N SER A 68 -11.21 10.74 -1.86
CA SER A 68 -10.99 10.74 -0.40
C SER A 68 -12.08 10.01 0.37
N GLU A 69 -13.34 10.21 -0.01
CA GLU A 69 -14.52 9.64 0.65
C GLU A 69 -14.63 8.12 0.55
N PHE A 70 -13.85 7.46 -0.31
CA PHE A 70 -13.88 6.00 -0.48
C PHE A 70 -12.64 5.29 0.06
N ARG A 71 -11.58 6.02 0.42
CA ARG A 71 -10.27 5.42 0.72
C ARG A 71 -10.32 4.47 1.91
N ASP A 72 -10.93 4.90 3.01
CA ASP A 72 -11.01 4.10 4.24
C ASP A 72 -11.81 2.82 4.03
N GLY A 73 -12.96 2.90 3.35
CA GLY A 73 -13.74 1.71 3.02
C GLY A 73 -12.96 0.71 2.15
N VAL A 74 -12.16 1.19 1.21
CA VAL A 74 -11.29 0.32 0.39
C VAL A 74 -10.18 -0.30 1.24
N VAL A 75 -9.50 0.46 2.10
CA VAL A 75 -8.44 -0.07 2.98
C VAL A 75 -9.04 -1.08 3.97
N HIS A 76 -10.21 -0.81 4.53
CA HIS A 76 -10.94 -1.73 5.40
C HIS A 76 -11.18 -3.08 4.69
N PHE A 77 -11.68 -3.07 3.46
CA PHE A 77 -11.85 -4.29 2.68
C PHE A 77 -10.53 -5.03 2.44
N LEU A 78 -9.48 -4.31 2.04
CA LEU A 78 -8.16 -4.89 1.75
C LEU A 78 -7.54 -5.52 3.00
N ALA A 79 -7.49 -4.81 4.12
CA ALA A 79 -6.92 -5.28 5.38
C ALA A 79 -7.54 -6.61 5.84
N ARG A 80 -8.86 -6.76 5.65
CA ARG A 80 -9.58 -8.01 5.97
C ARG A 80 -9.36 -9.12 4.96
N SER A 81 -9.11 -8.77 3.70
CA SER A 81 -8.99 -9.74 2.60
C SER A 81 -7.60 -10.36 2.50
N ILE A 82 -6.55 -9.57 2.72
CA ILE A 82 -5.17 -9.97 2.39
C ILE A 82 -4.38 -10.52 3.59
N LYS A 83 -4.88 -10.34 4.83
CA LYS A 83 -4.21 -10.72 6.08
C LYS A 83 -2.75 -10.24 6.14
N PRO A 84 -2.53 -8.93 6.12
CA PRO A 84 -1.19 -8.34 6.02
C PRO A 84 -0.34 -8.64 7.25
N VAL A 85 0.98 -8.56 7.08
CA VAL A 85 1.95 -8.72 8.18
C VAL A 85 1.85 -7.56 9.17
N PHE A 86 1.73 -6.34 8.67
CA PHE A 86 1.60 -5.13 9.48
C PHE A 86 0.14 -4.69 9.59
N GLU A 87 -0.17 -3.99 10.67
CA GLU A 87 -1.49 -3.40 10.89
C GLU A 87 -1.76 -2.31 9.83
N CYS A 88 -3.00 -2.25 9.35
CA CYS A 88 -3.44 -1.25 8.38
C CYS A 88 -4.26 -0.19 9.09
N ASP A 89 -3.96 1.07 8.83
CA ASP A 89 -4.71 2.21 9.37
C ASP A 89 -5.92 2.55 8.48
N PHE A 90 -7.12 2.54 9.07
CA PHE A 90 -8.38 2.91 8.43
C PHE A 90 -9.47 3.16 9.48
N ASN A 91 -10.46 3.99 9.17
CA ASN A 91 -11.65 4.11 10.00
C ASN A 91 -12.53 2.85 9.90
N SER A 92 -12.50 2.02 10.94
CA SER A 92 -13.30 0.79 11.03
C SER A 92 -14.82 1.01 11.10
N ASN A 93 -15.29 2.25 11.29
CA ASN A 93 -16.72 2.60 11.22
C ASN A 93 -17.20 2.79 9.78
N GLU A 94 -16.30 2.94 8.80
CA GLU A 94 -16.67 3.02 7.39
C GLU A 94 -16.98 1.62 6.82
N ASP A 95 -17.98 1.54 5.95
CA ASP A 95 -18.32 0.30 5.27
C ASP A 95 -17.16 -0.16 4.37
N ALA A 96 -16.84 -1.45 4.44
CA ALA A 96 -15.83 -2.03 3.57
C ALA A 96 -16.29 -2.00 2.11
N ILE A 97 -15.51 -1.37 1.24
CA ILE A 97 -15.78 -1.21 -0.20
C ILE A 97 -14.98 -2.27 -0.97
N PRO A 98 -15.65 -3.28 -1.58
CA PRO A 98 -14.95 -4.32 -2.31
C PRO A 98 -14.22 -3.79 -3.54
N VAL A 99 -12.98 -4.26 -3.72
CA VAL A 99 -12.16 -4.00 -4.91
C VAL A 99 -11.52 -5.29 -5.40
N MET A 100 -11.12 -5.33 -6.67
CA MET A 100 -10.33 -6.44 -7.18
C MET A 100 -8.91 -6.35 -6.63
N LEU A 101 -8.40 -7.45 -6.07
CA LEU A 101 -7.00 -7.53 -5.67
C LEU A 101 -6.09 -7.51 -6.92
N PRO A 102 -4.87 -6.92 -6.80
CA PRO A 102 -3.86 -7.04 -7.85
C PRO A 102 -3.61 -8.52 -8.18
N ARG A 103 -3.40 -8.82 -9.46
CA ARG A 103 -3.09 -10.18 -9.96
C ARG A 103 -1.61 -10.35 -10.20
#